data_AF-A0A412Q0C1-F1
#
_entry.id   AF-A0A412Q0C1-F1
#
_cell.length_a   1.000
_cell.length_b   1.000
_cell.length_c   1.000
_cell.angle_alpha   90.00
_cell.angle_beta   90.00
_cell.angle_gamma   90.00
#
_symmetry.space_group_name_H-M   'P 1'
#
loop_
_entity.id
_entity.type
_entity.pdbx_description
1 polymer ?
#
loop_
_entity_poly.entity_id
_entity_poly.type
_entity_poly.pdbx_seq_one_letter_code
_entity_poly.pdbx_strand_id
1 'polypeptide(L)'
;MKKIEVAVLDSKINDLYTAELFYSKFTSEAHDMYDLHGTLCYLIIKQTSNRLIVSNYEILTENERGKVEDLELALKWCADKKIHLANLSFGSNHFLDSPQIKKVVNYYVNKGMILVVATSNDFFSSYPAKFSSVIGVAQNHLRYQDEALLSHIGVDILAPSKHKINVFETQIETEMCNSYAAPYICSMVGTLFQKHGILTIKQTKKMLLQNEFHEPYVPDWISNAYIYGKRPTSKAKFYFQEVSDPSQADTIIVCEGAKVGTNDFIGKHCVNLTEERINSFDDNYFFWTSQNRTHQIEKANPAEHDFDIPVISLTIPELEDSLELLFQLKNLFAKERYNAYVASSEKSCVLYDIEFLPVLENRDTPQIKYFLYWETYYNQSDILLISNYKEVTEKYIPTDIDIIIKKESSGYDIEITENDQHHKSTLKKICLDQTAIKEIYQQLLLLLQ
;
A
#
# COMPACT_ATOMS: atom_id res chain seq x y z
N MET A 1 -0.37 -35.33 -3.66
CA MET A 1 -0.30 -33.87 -3.38
C MET A 1 0.13 -33.17 -4.65
N LYS A 2 -0.37 -31.96 -4.91
CA LYS A 2 -0.03 -31.21 -6.13
C LYS A 2 1.44 -30.78 -6.10
N LYS A 3 2.11 -30.73 -7.25
CA LYS A 3 3.44 -30.11 -7.37
C LYS A 3 3.22 -28.60 -7.37
N ILE A 4 3.87 -27.89 -6.46
CA ILE A 4 3.82 -26.43 -6.35
C ILE A 4 5.24 -25.90 -6.49
N GLU A 5 5.37 -24.90 -7.35
CA GLU A 5 6.62 -24.21 -7.63
C GLU A 5 6.60 -22.82 -7.01
N VAL A 6 7.72 -22.44 -6.40
CA VAL A 6 7.96 -21.15 -5.76
C VAL A 6 9.08 -20.44 -6.50
N ALA A 7 8.86 -19.20 -6.93
CA ALA A 7 9.92 -18.35 -7.43
C ALA A 7 10.58 -17.60 -6.26
N VAL A 8 11.90 -17.73 -6.12
CA VAL A 8 12.73 -16.85 -5.29
C VAL A 8 13.23 -15.74 -6.21
N LEU A 9 12.61 -14.57 -6.12
CA LEU A 9 13.06 -13.36 -6.80
C LEU A 9 14.06 -12.73 -5.84
N ASP A 10 15.36 -12.86 -6.12
CA ASP A 10 16.40 -12.42 -5.20
C ASP A 10 17.75 -12.32 -5.93
N SER A 11 18.88 -12.34 -5.22
CA SER A 11 20.18 -12.62 -5.80
C SER A 11 20.29 -14.08 -6.25
N LYS A 12 21.41 -14.41 -6.91
CA LYS A 12 21.63 -15.74 -7.47
C LYS A 12 21.68 -16.79 -6.37
N ILE A 13 20.95 -17.90 -6.57
CA ILE A 13 21.17 -19.12 -5.76
C ILE A 13 22.49 -19.75 -6.20
N ASN A 14 23.35 -20.09 -5.23
CA ASN A 14 24.63 -20.72 -5.49
C ASN A 14 24.46 -22.06 -6.26
N ASP A 15 25.30 -22.28 -7.26
CA ASP A 15 25.20 -23.41 -8.22
C ASP A 15 25.33 -24.80 -7.56
N LEU A 16 25.84 -24.87 -6.32
CA LEU A 16 25.83 -26.10 -5.52
C LEU A 16 24.42 -26.53 -5.08
N TYR A 17 23.44 -25.66 -5.19
CA TYR A 17 22.04 -25.92 -4.89
C TYR A 17 21.19 -25.90 -6.16
N THR A 18 20.38 -26.93 -6.36
CA THR A 18 19.59 -27.09 -7.59
C THR A 18 18.26 -26.35 -7.50
N ALA A 19 18.22 -25.13 -8.02
CA ALA A 19 16.97 -24.50 -8.45
C ALA A 19 16.46 -25.20 -9.72
N GLU A 20 15.14 -25.38 -9.85
CA GLU A 20 14.53 -26.08 -10.99
C GLU A 20 14.70 -25.27 -12.28
N LEU A 21 14.38 -23.98 -12.21
CA LEU A 21 14.65 -23.00 -13.26
C LEU A 21 15.52 -21.88 -12.69
N PHE A 22 16.47 -21.42 -13.49
CA PHE A 22 17.28 -20.25 -13.22
C PHE A 22 17.19 -19.28 -14.39
N TYR A 23 16.99 -18.00 -14.09
CA TYR A 23 17.10 -16.91 -15.05
C TYR A 23 17.83 -15.75 -14.39
N SER A 24 18.76 -15.14 -15.13
CA SER A 24 19.41 -13.90 -14.71
C SER A 24 19.08 -12.77 -15.67
N LYS A 25 18.79 -11.60 -15.12
CA LYS A 25 18.70 -10.37 -15.92
C LYS A 25 20.07 -9.75 -16.22
N PHE A 26 21.11 -10.19 -15.53
CA PHE A 26 22.46 -9.64 -15.67
C PHE A 26 23.21 -10.37 -16.79
N THR A 27 23.96 -9.61 -17.58
CA THR A 27 24.68 -10.13 -18.75
C THR A 27 26.13 -10.53 -18.47
N SER A 28 26.65 -10.26 -17.26
CA SER A 28 28.05 -10.53 -16.89
C SER A 28 28.16 -11.68 -15.90
N GLU A 29 29.08 -12.62 -16.18
CA GLU A 29 29.32 -13.85 -15.41
C GLU A 29 30.17 -13.66 -14.14
N ALA A 30 30.64 -12.45 -13.85
CA ALA A 30 31.39 -12.18 -12.62
C ALA A 30 30.39 -12.08 -11.46
N HIS A 31 30.14 -13.21 -10.81
CA HIS A 31 29.37 -13.30 -9.58
C HIS A 31 30.32 -13.51 -8.42
N ASP A 32 30.21 -12.69 -7.38
CA ASP A 32 30.91 -12.95 -6.14
C ASP A 32 30.32 -14.19 -5.44
N MET A 33 31.19 -15.11 -5.01
CA MET A 33 30.78 -16.37 -4.37
C MET A 33 30.20 -16.15 -2.96
N TYR A 34 30.33 -14.94 -2.42
CA TYR A 34 30.01 -14.60 -1.03
C TYR A 34 28.60 -14.06 -0.79
N ASP A 35 27.86 -13.63 -1.83
CA ASP A 35 26.44 -13.30 -1.64
C ASP A 35 25.62 -14.58 -1.48
N LEU A 36 25.04 -14.74 -0.30
CA LEU A 36 24.23 -15.90 0.06
C LEU A 36 22.75 -15.54 0.25
N HIS A 37 22.33 -14.30 0.04
CA HIS A 37 20.98 -13.85 0.40
C HIS A 37 19.88 -14.68 -0.28
N GLY A 38 19.93 -14.80 -1.62
CA GLY A 38 19.02 -15.68 -2.37
C GLY A 38 19.17 -17.17 -2.02
N THR A 39 20.39 -17.62 -1.76
CA THR A 39 20.69 -19.01 -1.34
C THR A 39 20.04 -19.34 0.00
N LEU A 40 20.11 -18.45 0.99
CA LEU A 40 19.51 -18.63 2.30
C LEU A 40 17.98 -18.66 2.20
N CYS A 41 17.37 -17.79 1.39
CA CYS A 41 15.94 -17.83 1.14
C CYS A 41 15.49 -19.19 0.56
N TYR A 42 16.22 -19.71 -0.43
CA TYR A 42 16.00 -21.04 -0.99
C TYR A 42 16.10 -22.14 0.06
N LEU A 43 17.15 -22.12 0.88
CA LEU A 43 17.39 -23.15 1.89
C LEU A 43 16.33 -23.13 3.00
N ILE A 44 15.87 -21.95 3.42
CA ILE A 44 14.74 -21.82 4.37
C ILE A 44 13.50 -22.51 3.79
N ILE A 45 13.13 -22.20 2.54
CA ILE A 45 11.97 -22.83 1.88
C ILE A 45 12.12 -24.35 1.84
N LYS A 46 13.30 -24.86 1.44
CA LYS A 46 13.57 -26.29 1.34
C LYS A 46 13.60 -27.01 2.68
N GLN A 47 14.10 -26.35 3.72
CA GLN A 47 14.12 -26.89 5.08
C GLN A 47 12.71 -27.02 5.65
N THR A 48 11.86 -26.00 5.44
CA THR A 48 10.48 -26.03 5.92
C THR A 48 9.60 -26.97 5.10
N SER A 49 9.79 -27.04 3.77
CA SER A 49 9.07 -27.97 2.90
C SER A 49 9.92 -28.44 1.72
N ASN A 50 10.51 -29.63 1.86
CA ASN A 50 11.38 -30.22 0.84
C ASN A 50 10.65 -30.61 -0.47
N ARG A 51 9.32 -30.67 -0.45
CA ARG A 51 8.47 -31.06 -1.59
C ARG A 51 8.17 -29.92 -2.54
N LEU A 52 8.43 -28.67 -2.15
CA LEU A 52 8.25 -27.53 -3.02
C LEU A 52 9.36 -27.52 -4.09
N ILE A 53 8.95 -27.27 -5.32
CA ILE A 53 9.86 -26.94 -6.40
C ILE A 53 10.24 -25.48 -6.21
N VAL A 54 11.51 -25.15 -6.35
CA VAL A 54 11.98 -23.77 -6.16
C VAL A 54 12.77 -23.38 -7.39
N SER A 55 12.43 -22.23 -7.94
CA SER A 55 13.09 -21.62 -9.10
C SER A 55 13.59 -20.23 -8.71
N ASN A 56 14.59 -19.72 -9.41
CA ASN A 56 15.23 -18.45 -9.10
C ASN A 56 15.24 -17.51 -10.30
N TYR A 57 14.85 -16.27 -10.03
CA TYR A 57 15.05 -15.15 -10.94
C TYR A 57 15.99 -14.19 -10.23
N GLU A 58 17.21 -14.06 -10.76
CA GLU A 58 18.21 -13.13 -10.23
C GLU A 58 17.81 -11.70 -10.59
N ILE A 59 17.18 -11.01 -9.64
CA ILE A 59 16.73 -9.60 -9.75
C ILE A 59 17.65 -8.65 -8.97
N LEU A 60 18.36 -9.14 -7.96
CA LEU A 60 19.29 -8.34 -7.17
C LEU A 60 20.72 -8.60 -7.62
N THR A 61 21.54 -7.55 -7.62
CA THR A 61 23.00 -7.69 -7.74
C THR A 61 23.57 -8.32 -6.47
N GLU A 62 24.86 -8.68 -6.51
CA GLU A 62 25.65 -9.13 -5.34
C GLU A 62 25.67 -8.14 -4.15
N ASN A 63 25.30 -6.88 -4.37
CA ASN A 63 25.17 -5.86 -3.32
C ASN A 63 23.71 -5.66 -2.89
N GLU A 64 22.84 -6.63 -3.18
CA GLU A 64 21.40 -6.63 -2.88
C GLU A 64 20.64 -5.42 -3.48
N ARG A 65 21.08 -4.95 -4.67
CA ARG A 65 20.45 -3.81 -5.36
C ARG A 65 19.71 -4.26 -6.62
N GLY A 66 18.51 -3.72 -6.81
CA GLY A 66 17.68 -3.91 -7.99
C GLY A 66 17.10 -2.59 -8.50
N LYS A 67 16.44 -2.62 -9.66
CA LYS A 67 15.67 -1.49 -10.17
C LYS A 67 14.19 -1.84 -10.20
N VAL A 68 13.34 -0.83 -10.02
CA VAL A 68 11.88 -1.01 -10.00
C VAL A 68 11.37 -1.61 -11.31
N GLU A 69 11.97 -1.26 -12.46
CA GLU A 69 11.58 -1.78 -13.77
C GLU A 69 11.79 -3.30 -13.90
N ASP A 70 12.76 -3.85 -13.15
CA ASP A 70 13.09 -5.27 -13.23
C ASP A 70 12.03 -6.15 -12.54
N LEU A 71 11.22 -5.57 -11.64
CA LEU A 71 10.13 -6.28 -10.97
C LEU A 71 9.07 -6.76 -11.96
N GLU A 72 8.73 -5.93 -12.96
CA GLU A 72 7.76 -6.32 -13.99
C GLU A 72 8.27 -7.48 -14.83
N LEU A 73 9.56 -7.47 -15.18
CA LEU A 73 10.19 -8.56 -15.94
C LEU A 73 10.18 -9.87 -15.15
N ALA A 74 10.50 -9.81 -13.85
CA ALA A 74 10.50 -10.98 -12.97
C ALA A 74 9.11 -11.58 -12.79
N LEU A 75 8.10 -10.74 -12.51
CA LEU A 75 6.71 -11.21 -12.36
C LEU A 75 6.13 -11.70 -13.70
N LYS A 76 6.49 -11.07 -14.82
CA LYS A 76 6.16 -11.57 -16.15
C LYS A 76 6.74 -12.97 -16.37
N TRP A 77 8.00 -13.18 -16.02
CA TRP A 77 8.66 -14.48 -16.14
C TRP A 77 7.93 -15.55 -15.30
N CYS A 78 7.55 -15.23 -14.06
CA CYS A 78 6.73 -16.12 -13.23
C CYS A 78 5.41 -16.48 -13.95
N ALA A 79 4.70 -15.50 -14.48
CA ALA A 79 3.45 -15.72 -15.20
C ALA A 79 3.63 -16.59 -16.46
N ASP A 80 4.65 -16.32 -17.27
CA ASP A 80 4.98 -17.09 -18.48
C ASP A 80 5.30 -18.56 -18.13
N LYS A 81 5.95 -18.79 -16.99
CA LYS A 81 6.28 -20.12 -16.46
C LYS A 81 5.16 -20.76 -15.63
N LYS A 82 4.03 -20.07 -15.45
CA LYS A 82 2.89 -20.53 -14.62
C LYS A 82 3.28 -20.76 -13.16
N ILE A 83 4.19 -19.96 -12.63
CA ILE A 83 4.56 -19.92 -11.22
C ILE A 83 3.60 -18.96 -10.51
N HIS A 84 2.85 -19.48 -9.54
CA HIS A 84 1.78 -18.74 -8.87
C HIS A 84 2.17 -18.20 -7.49
N LEU A 85 3.36 -18.54 -6.99
CA LEU A 85 3.84 -18.14 -5.67
C LEU A 85 5.27 -17.63 -5.79
N ALA A 86 5.52 -16.42 -5.30
CA ALA A 86 6.85 -15.82 -5.30
C ALA A 86 7.23 -15.31 -3.91
N ASN A 87 8.49 -15.51 -3.54
CA ASN A 87 9.15 -14.89 -2.40
C ASN A 87 9.91 -13.65 -2.87
N LEU A 88 9.67 -12.53 -2.21
CA LEU A 88 10.39 -11.28 -2.38
C LEU A 88 10.98 -10.88 -1.03
N SER A 89 12.26 -11.16 -0.81
CA SER A 89 12.97 -10.78 0.41
C SER A 89 13.66 -9.42 0.28
N PHE A 90 13.02 -8.49 -0.42
CA PHE A 90 13.49 -7.14 -0.68
C PHE A 90 12.31 -6.16 -0.84
N GLY A 91 12.58 -4.86 -0.78
CA GLY A 91 11.59 -3.81 -1.05
C GLY A 91 12.26 -2.44 -1.27
N SER A 92 11.48 -1.46 -1.73
CA SER A 92 11.87 -0.05 -1.78
C SER A 92 11.25 0.71 -0.62
N ASN A 93 12.04 1.56 0.05
CA ASN A 93 11.55 2.53 1.03
C ASN A 93 11.32 3.93 0.42
N HIS A 94 11.54 4.10 -0.89
CA HIS A 94 11.35 5.39 -1.54
C HIS A 94 9.90 5.55 -2.01
N PHE A 95 9.18 6.54 -1.48
CA PHE A 95 7.74 6.72 -1.75
C PHE A 95 7.41 6.91 -3.25
N LEU A 96 8.28 7.57 -4.02
CA LEU A 96 8.11 7.73 -5.47
C LEU A 96 8.09 6.41 -6.26
N ASP A 97 8.63 5.31 -5.71
CA ASP A 97 8.57 4.00 -6.36
C ASP A 97 7.20 3.34 -6.20
N SER A 98 6.44 3.73 -5.17
CA SER A 98 5.18 3.09 -4.79
C SER A 98 4.17 3.02 -5.94
N PRO A 99 3.87 4.08 -6.71
CA PRO A 99 2.87 4.01 -7.79
C PRO A 99 3.24 2.97 -8.87
N GLN A 100 4.51 2.90 -9.27
CA GLN A 100 4.97 1.96 -10.28
C GLN A 100 4.94 0.52 -9.75
N ILE A 101 5.45 0.29 -8.54
CA ILE A 101 5.42 -1.04 -7.90
C ILE A 101 3.97 -1.50 -7.71
N LYS A 102 3.08 -0.64 -7.20
CA LYS A 102 1.65 -0.93 -6.96
C LYS A 102 0.97 -1.40 -8.23
N LYS A 103 1.16 -0.66 -9.33
CA LYS A 103 0.59 -1.00 -10.64
C LYS A 103 1.04 -2.40 -11.11
N VAL A 104 2.33 -2.70 -11.03
CA VAL A 104 2.89 -3.97 -11.49
C VAL A 104 2.42 -5.12 -10.60
N VAL A 105 2.49 -4.95 -9.27
CA VAL A 105 2.08 -5.98 -8.30
C VAL A 105 0.61 -6.32 -8.43
N ASN A 106 -0.27 -5.31 -8.44
CA ASN A 106 -1.71 -5.54 -8.54
C ASN A 106 -2.08 -6.25 -9.84
N TYR A 107 -1.40 -5.94 -10.95
CA TYR A 107 -1.65 -6.61 -12.23
C TYR A 107 -1.43 -8.14 -12.14
N TYR A 108 -0.31 -8.57 -11.56
CA TYR A 108 0.01 -10.01 -11.47
C TYR A 108 -0.75 -10.71 -10.33
N VAL A 109 -1.00 -10.04 -9.21
CA VAL A 109 -1.81 -10.60 -8.11
C VAL A 109 -3.25 -10.83 -8.55
N ASN A 110 -3.87 -9.86 -9.25
CA ASN A 110 -5.24 -10.02 -9.78
C ASN A 110 -5.34 -11.12 -10.87
N LYS A 111 -4.20 -11.60 -11.39
CA LYS A 111 -4.11 -12.78 -12.27
C LYS A 111 -3.83 -14.10 -11.52
N GLY A 112 -3.92 -14.08 -10.20
CA GLY A 112 -3.81 -15.27 -9.35
C GLY A 112 -2.37 -15.60 -8.92
N MET A 113 -1.45 -14.64 -8.96
CA MET A 113 -0.15 -14.76 -8.30
C MET A 113 -0.25 -14.35 -6.83
N ILE A 114 0.49 -15.01 -5.95
CA ILE A 114 0.65 -14.60 -4.54
C ILE A 114 2.10 -14.23 -4.31
N LEU A 115 2.30 -13.05 -3.74
CA LEU A 115 3.61 -12.54 -3.36
C LEU A 115 3.72 -12.57 -1.83
N VAL A 116 4.77 -13.20 -1.32
CA VAL A 116 5.16 -13.15 0.08
C VAL A 116 6.38 -12.24 0.19
N VAL A 117 6.24 -11.14 0.94
CA VAL A 117 7.14 -9.99 0.86
C VAL A 117 7.67 -9.66 2.24
N ALA A 118 8.98 -9.55 2.38
CA ALA A 118 9.60 -9.05 3.61
C ALA A 118 9.33 -7.54 3.76
N THR A 119 8.93 -7.10 4.96
CA THR A 119 8.90 -5.67 5.29
C THR A 119 10.30 -5.14 5.58
N SER A 120 10.47 -3.82 5.59
CA SER A 120 11.73 -3.18 5.94
C SER A 120 12.17 -3.49 7.37
N ASN A 121 13.49 -3.65 7.57
CA ASN A 121 14.07 -3.91 8.89
C ASN A 121 14.12 -2.67 9.80
N ASP A 122 13.79 -1.48 9.27
CA ASP A 122 13.79 -0.19 9.98
C ASP A 122 12.42 0.21 10.57
N PHE A 123 11.41 -0.67 10.47
CA PHE A 123 10.04 -0.45 10.96
C PHE A 123 9.29 0.67 10.22
N PHE A 124 9.76 1.13 9.06
CA PHE A 124 9.04 2.06 8.19
C PHE A 124 8.36 1.33 7.03
N SER A 125 7.43 2.04 6.39
CA SER A 125 6.73 1.56 5.21
C SER A 125 7.71 1.21 4.08
N SER A 126 7.46 0.07 3.45
CA SER A 126 8.24 -0.39 2.29
C SER A 126 7.33 -1.03 1.25
N TYR A 127 7.71 -0.92 -0.01
CA TYR A 127 6.93 -1.35 -1.15
C TYR A 127 7.63 -2.54 -1.83
N PRO A 128 6.91 -3.65 -2.12
CA PRO A 128 5.46 -3.77 -2.07
C PRO A 128 4.85 -4.22 -0.74
N ALA A 129 5.64 -4.41 0.32
CA ALA A 129 5.16 -5.03 1.55
C ALA A 129 3.96 -4.33 2.20
N LYS A 130 3.84 -2.99 2.04
CA LYS A 130 2.69 -2.21 2.51
C LYS A 130 1.36 -2.56 1.83
N PHE A 131 1.37 -3.13 0.62
CA PHE A 131 0.16 -3.26 -0.19
C PHE A 131 -0.77 -4.37 0.31
N SER A 132 -2.08 -4.12 0.31
CA SER A 132 -3.06 -5.14 0.75
C SER A 132 -3.07 -6.39 -0.14
N SER A 133 -2.60 -6.25 -1.38
CA SER A 133 -2.53 -7.31 -2.40
C SER A 133 -1.39 -8.32 -2.19
N VAL A 134 -0.47 -8.09 -1.25
CA VAL A 134 0.62 -9.02 -0.92
C VAL A 134 0.49 -9.59 0.49
N ILE A 135 1.30 -10.58 0.84
CA ILE A 135 1.45 -11.05 2.22
C ILE A 135 2.71 -10.41 2.79
N GLY A 136 2.55 -9.36 3.60
CA GLY A 136 3.64 -8.68 4.28
C GLY A 136 4.11 -9.46 5.50
N VAL A 137 5.42 -9.71 5.59
CA VAL A 137 6.01 -10.56 6.62
C VAL A 137 7.10 -9.81 7.37
N ALA A 138 6.99 -9.84 8.70
CA ALA A 138 8.06 -9.41 9.60
C ALA A 138 8.53 -10.56 10.48
N GLN A 139 9.73 -10.41 11.04
CA GLN A 139 10.24 -11.32 12.06
C GLN A 139 9.56 -11.06 13.42
N ASN A 140 9.61 -12.05 14.33
CA ASN A 140 9.03 -11.92 15.67
C ASN A 140 9.88 -11.04 16.61
N HIS A 141 9.83 -9.72 16.41
CA HIS A 141 10.50 -8.72 17.25
C HIS A 141 9.55 -8.18 18.33
N LEU A 142 10.11 -7.74 19.47
CA LEU A 142 9.32 -7.08 20.52
C LEU A 142 8.56 -5.86 20.00
N ARG A 143 9.17 -5.05 19.13
CA ARG A 143 8.49 -3.89 18.52
C ARG A 143 7.28 -4.29 17.67
N TYR A 144 7.30 -5.45 17.04
CA TYR A 144 6.20 -5.95 16.21
C TYR A 144 5.05 -6.55 17.02
N GLN A 145 5.10 -6.52 18.35
CA GLN A 145 3.98 -6.94 19.20
C GLN A 145 2.85 -5.89 19.26
N ASP A 146 3.08 -4.70 18.72
CA ASP A 146 2.08 -3.66 18.57
C ASP A 146 1.26 -3.87 17.29
N GLU A 147 0.02 -4.34 17.41
CA GLU A 147 -0.93 -4.52 16.29
C GLU A 147 -1.17 -3.24 15.49
N ALA A 148 -1.19 -2.07 16.14
CA ALA A 148 -1.42 -0.80 15.47
C ALA A 148 -0.25 -0.50 14.51
N LEU A 149 0.99 -0.64 14.99
CA LEU A 149 2.19 -0.56 14.15
C LEU A 149 2.07 -1.48 12.93
N LEU A 150 1.75 -2.77 13.14
CA LEU A 150 1.71 -3.76 12.05
C LEU A 150 0.77 -3.30 10.92
N SER A 151 -0.38 -2.73 11.28
CA SER A 151 -1.35 -2.22 10.32
C SER A 151 -0.83 -1.04 9.48
N HIS A 152 -0.03 -0.15 10.08
CA HIS A 152 0.49 1.04 9.40
C HIS A 152 1.58 0.71 8.36
N ILE A 153 2.39 -0.30 8.64
CA ILE A 153 3.52 -0.71 7.77
C ILE A 153 3.19 -1.91 6.87
N GLY A 154 1.98 -2.46 6.96
CA GLY A 154 1.50 -3.58 6.14
C GLY A 154 2.10 -4.93 6.51
N VAL A 155 2.34 -5.20 7.80
CA VAL A 155 2.67 -6.54 8.27
C VAL A 155 1.37 -7.34 8.48
N ASP A 156 1.20 -8.41 7.70
CA ASP A 156 0.12 -9.37 7.90
C ASP A 156 0.48 -10.40 8.98
N ILE A 157 1.73 -10.87 8.97
CA ILE A 157 2.14 -12.02 9.80
C ILE A 157 3.57 -11.89 10.32
N LEU A 158 3.75 -12.28 11.58
CA LEU A 158 5.07 -12.45 12.19
C LEU A 158 5.55 -13.89 12.04
N ALA A 159 6.82 -14.07 11.71
CA ALA A 159 7.40 -15.40 11.51
C ALA A 159 8.81 -15.55 12.12
N PRO A 160 9.25 -16.80 12.36
CA PRO A 160 10.64 -17.06 12.74
C PRO A 160 11.61 -16.64 11.64
N SER A 161 12.69 -15.96 12.00
CA SER A 161 13.80 -15.58 11.10
C SER A 161 15.13 -16.27 11.41
N LYS A 162 15.28 -16.84 12.62
CA LYS A 162 16.44 -17.64 13.00
C LYS A 162 16.23 -19.10 12.63
N HIS A 163 16.98 -19.56 11.65
CA HIS A 163 16.92 -20.91 11.12
C HIS A 163 18.33 -21.53 11.17
N LYS A 164 18.44 -22.75 11.68
CA LYS A 164 19.68 -23.53 11.60
C LYS A 164 19.73 -24.26 10.27
N ILE A 165 20.61 -23.84 9.38
CA ILE A 165 20.69 -24.27 7.98
C ILE A 165 22.10 -24.76 7.67
N ASN A 166 22.21 -25.82 6.87
CA ASN A 166 23.51 -26.29 6.37
C ASN A 166 23.86 -25.57 5.07
N VAL A 167 24.89 -24.72 5.11
CA VAL A 167 25.47 -24.03 3.95
C VAL A 167 26.87 -24.56 3.71
N PHE A 168 27.17 -25.08 2.52
CA PHE A 168 28.47 -25.69 2.19
C PHE A 168 28.96 -26.69 3.25
N GLU A 169 28.07 -27.60 3.66
CA GLU A 169 28.31 -28.61 4.71
C GLU A 169 28.57 -28.04 6.13
N THR A 170 28.50 -26.72 6.30
CA THR A 170 28.64 -26.04 7.59
C THR A 170 27.26 -25.61 8.09
N GLN A 171 26.92 -25.98 9.34
CA GLN A 171 25.71 -25.47 9.96
C GLN A 171 25.92 -24.02 10.40
N ILE A 172 25.06 -23.13 9.91
CA ILE A 172 24.98 -21.74 10.35
C ILE A 172 23.59 -21.47 10.95
N GLU A 173 23.46 -20.37 11.68
CA GLU A 173 22.17 -19.83 12.10
C GLU A 173 21.96 -18.50 11.38
N THR A 174 20.80 -18.32 10.74
CA THR A 174 20.47 -17.08 10.05
C THR A 174 20.26 -15.92 11.02
N GLU A 175 20.52 -14.71 10.53
CA GLU A 175 20.34 -13.48 11.30
C GLU A 175 18.86 -13.17 11.57
N MET A 176 18.61 -12.26 12.51
CA MET A 176 17.25 -11.85 12.84
C MET A 176 16.80 -10.69 11.94
N CYS A 177 16.35 -10.99 10.72
CA CYS A 177 15.83 -10.01 9.77
C CYS A 177 14.53 -10.48 9.11
N ASN A 178 13.78 -9.54 8.53
CA ASN A 178 12.51 -9.83 7.85
C ASN A 178 12.70 -10.67 6.58
N SER A 179 13.85 -10.51 5.89
CA SER A 179 14.21 -11.27 4.69
C SER A 179 14.23 -12.79 4.89
N TYR A 180 14.49 -13.27 6.12
CA TYR A 180 14.49 -14.71 6.46
C TYR A 180 13.19 -15.18 7.11
N ALA A 181 12.27 -14.26 7.43
CA ALA A 181 10.92 -14.57 7.86
C ALA A 181 9.99 -14.83 6.65
N ALA A 182 10.11 -14.01 5.59
CA ALA A 182 9.35 -14.15 4.35
C ALA A 182 9.44 -15.55 3.68
N PRO A 183 10.62 -16.16 3.45
CA PRO A 183 10.72 -17.46 2.80
C PRO A 183 10.10 -18.59 3.64
N TYR A 184 10.11 -18.46 4.97
CA TYR A 184 9.42 -19.39 5.86
C TYR A 184 7.91 -19.34 5.61
N ILE A 185 7.29 -18.16 5.59
CA ILE A 185 5.86 -18.00 5.27
C ILE A 185 5.57 -18.44 3.83
N CYS A 186 6.46 -18.15 2.89
CA CYS A 186 6.32 -18.59 1.50
C CYS A 186 6.20 -20.13 1.41
N SER A 187 7.01 -20.86 2.18
CA SER A 187 6.91 -22.32 2.25
C SER A 187 5.58 -22.82 2.85
N MET A 188 5.01 -22.09 3.82
CA MET A 188 3.71 -22.39 4.40
C MET A 188 2.59 -22.19 3.38
N VAL A 189 2.62 -21.08 2.63
CA VAL A 189 1.68 -20.82 1.53
C VAL A 189 1.78 -21.92 0.46
N GLY A 190 3.00 -22.30 0.09
CA GLY A 190 3.22 -23.41 -0.85
C GLY A 190 2.60 -24.71 -0.35
N THR A 191 2.70 -25.00 0.94
CA THR A 191 2.09 -26.19 1.57
C THR A 191 0.55 -26.11 1.58
N LEU A 192 -0.03 -24.93 1.81
CA LEU A 192 -1.47 -24.71 1.66
C LEU A 192 -1.91 -24.99 0.22
N PHE A 193 -1.15 -24.52 -0.77
CA PHE A 193 -1.43 -24.76 -2.19
C PHE A 193 -1.35 -26.25 -2.56
N GLN A 194 -0.39 -27.00 -2.00
CA GLN A 194 -0.28 -28.44 -2.22
C GLN A 194 -1.54 -29.21 -1.75
N LYS A 195 -2.18 -28.71 -0.68
CA LYS A 195 -3.35 -29.32 -0.03
C LYS A 195 -4.66 -28.86 -0.67
N HIS A 196 -4.82 -27.58 -0.97
CA HIS A 196 -6.09 -26.98 -1.38
C HIS A 196 -6.15 -26.58 -2.87
N GLY A 197 -5.01 -26.59 -3.57
CA GLY A 197 -4.87 -25.92 -4.87
C GLY A 197 -4.51 -24.44 -4.70
N ILE A 198 -4.29 -23.75 -5.81
CA ILE A 198 -4.00 -22.31 -5.82
C ILE A 198 -5.24 -21.58 -5.29
N LEU A 199 -5.03 -20.74 -4.29
CA LEU A 199 -6.06 -19.96 -3.60
C LEU A 199 -5.97 -18.49 -4.04
N THR A 200 -7.04 -17.71 -3.77
CA THR A 200 -6.96 -16.25 -3.86
C THR A 200 -6.08 -15.69 -2.73
N ILE A 201 -5.66 -14.43 -2.86
CA ILE A 201 -4.91 -13.73 -1.82
C ILE A 201 -5.69 -13.69 -0.50
N LYS A 202 -6.99 -13.36 -0.52
CA LYS A 202 -7.83 -13.31 0.69
C LYS A 202 -8.01 -14.69 1.31
N GLN A 203 -8.26 -15.72 0.52
CA GLN A 203 -8.34 -17.10 1.03
C GLN A 203 -7.03 -17.51 1.72
N THR A 204 -5.89 -17.18 1.11
CA THR A 204 -4.58 -17.48 1.67
C THR A 204 -4.36 -16.74 2.98
N LYS A 205 -4.63 -15.43 3.03
CA LYS A 205 -4.55 -14.64 4.27
C LYS A 205 -5.47 -15.18 5.35
N LYS A 206 -6.73 -15.50 5.05
CA LYS A 206 -7.67 -16.11 6.01
C LYS A 206 -7.17 -17.43 6.58
N MET A 207 -6.53 -18.27 5.77
CA MET A 207 -5.99 -19.55 6.25
C MET A 207 -4.74 -19.38 7.11
N LEU A 208 -3.89 -18.40 6.80
CA LEU A 208 -2.69 -18.10 7.58
C LEU A 208 -3.03 -17.40 8.91
N LEU A 209 -3.85 -16.36 8.85
CA LEU A 209 -4.15 -15.46 9.97
C LEU A 209 -5.32 -15.94 10.83
N GLN A 210 -6.20 -16.77 10.28
CA GLN A 210 -7.39 -17.29 10.96
C GLN A 210 -8.24 -16.13 11.53
N ASN A 211 -8.42 -16.10 12.86
CA ASN A 211 -9.24 -15.08 13.54
C ASN A 211 -8.62 -13.68 13.53
N GLU A 212 -7.32 -13.57 13.21
CA GLU A 212 -6.59 -12.30 13.12
C GLU A 212 -6.79 -11.60 11.75
N PHE A 213 -7.40 -12.29 10.78
CA PHE A 213 -7.69 -11.67 9.48
C PHE A 213 -8.72 -10.54 9.62
N HIS A 214 -8.38 -9.38 9.07
CA HIS A 214 -9.30 -8.26 8.87
C HIS A 214 -9.34 -7.88 7.38
N GLU A 215 -10.45 -7.29 6.96
CA GLU A 215 -10.51 -6.71 5.61
C GLU A 215 -9.50 -5.55 5.50
N PRO A 216 -8.89 -5.35 4.33
CA PRO A 216 -8.02 -4.22 4.09
C PRO A 216 -8.65 -2.86 4.44
N TYR A 217 -7.81 -1.94 4.96
CA TYR A 217 -8.23 -0.59 5.34
C TYR A 217 -8.26 0.40 4.18
N VAL A 218 -7.51 0.13 3.11
CA VAL A 218 -7.45 0.90 1.86
C VAL A 218 -7.69 -0.01 0.67
N PRO A 219 -8.38 0.46 -0.38
CA PRO A 219 -8.63 -0.34 -1.57
C PRO A 219 -7.43 -0.41 -2.52
N ASP A 220 -6.19 -0.50 -2.04
CA ASP A 220 -4.98 -0.33 -2.85
C ASP A 220 -4.63 -1.50 -3.80
N TRP A 221 -5.49 -2.52 -3.91
CA TRP A 221 -5.32 -3.71 -4.77
C TRP A 221 -5.82 -3.52 -6.21
N ILE A 222 -6.52 -2.43 -6.51
CA ILE A 222 -7.20 -2.27 -7.80
C ILE A 222 -6.17 -2.13 -8.93
N SER A 223 -6.35 -2.90 -10.02
CA SER A 223 -5.66 -2.66 -11.29
C SER A 223 -6.63 -2.14 -12.35
N ASN A 224 -7.79 -2.75 -12.47
CA ASN A 224 -8.86 -2.43 -13.40
C ASN A 224 -10.20 -2.45 -12.67
N ALA A 225 -10.99 -1.39 -12.77
CA ALA A 225 -12.30 -1.34 -12.13
C ALA A 225 -13.42 -0.93 -13.07
N TYR A 226 -14.59 -1.52 -12.82
CA TYR A 226 -15.85 -1.10 -13.41
C TYR A 226 -16.70 -0.39 -12.36
N ILE A 227 -17.30 0.74 -12.73
CA ILE A 227 -18.10 1.57 -11.83
C ILE A 227 -19.58 1.37 -12.11
N TYR A 228 -20.32 0.90 -11.11
CA TYR A 228 -21.79 0.88 -11.12
C TYR A 228 -22.37 2.09 -10.41
N GLY A 229 -23.43 2.67 -10.98
CA GLY A 229 -24.15 3.80 -10.40
C GLY A 229 -23.64 5.15 -10.92
N LYS A 230 -23.86 6.21 -10.13
CA LYS A 230 -23.44 7.56 -10.47
C LYS A 230 -21.93 7.69 -10.30
N ARG A 231 -21.22 7.79 -11.42
CA ARG A 231 -19.76 7.98 -11.45
C ARG A 231 -19.36 9.20 -10.61
N PRO A 232 -18.30 9.11 -9.78
CA PRO A 232 -17.71 10.27 -9.13
C PRO A 232 -17.39 11.40 -10.11
N THR A 233 -17.62 12.65 -9.69
CA THR A 233 -17.58 13.84 -10.57
C THR A 233 -16.22 14.53 -10.66
N SER A 234 -15.24 14.09 -9.86
CA SER A 234 -13.91 14.73 -9.85
C SER A 234 -13.18 14.58 -11.18
N LYS A 235 -12.40 15.61 -11.51
CA LYS A 235 -11.44 15.62 -12.64
C LYS A 235 -10.14 14.89 -12.31
N ALA A 236 -9.91 14.55 -11.03
CA ALA A 236 -8.75 13.78 -10.61
C ALA A 236 -8.69 12.44 -11.35
N LYS A 237 -7.48 11.97 -11.63
CA LYS A 237 -7.30 10.69 -12.31
C LYS A 237 -7.40 9.56 -11.29
N PHE A 238 -8.17 8.52 -11.61
CA PHE A 238 -8.09 7.28 -10.87
C PHE A 238 -6.67 6.72 -10.89
N TYR A 239 -6.22 6.11 -9.79
CA TYR A 239 -4.91 5.46 -9.74
C TYR A 239 -4.90 4.10 -10.49
N PHE A 240 -6.07 3.62 -10.91
CA PHE A 240 -6.29 2.37 -11.64
C PHE A 240 -6.91 2.65 -13.03
N GLN A 241 -7.01 1.61 -13.85
CA GLN A 241 -7.67 1.68 -15.15
C GLN A 241 -9.19 1.49 -15.03
N GLU A 242 -9.99 2.46 -15.43
CA GLU A 242 -11.44 2.30 -15.60
C GLU A 242 -11.73 1.47 -16.86
N VAL A 243 -12.56 0.44 -16.75
CA VAL A 243 -12.98 -0.41 -17.88
C VAL A 243 -14.46 -0.21 -18.19
N SER A 244 -14.84 -0.40 -19.45
CA SER A 244 -16.22 -0.27 -19.92
C SER A 244 -17.04 -1.55 -19.83
N ASP A 245 -16.40 -2.67 -19.49
CA ASP A 245 -17.03 -3.99 -19.39
C ASP A 245 -16.66 -4.63 -18.03
N PRO A 246 -17.64 -5.00 -17.17
CA PRO A 246 -17.39 -5.63 -15.88
C PRO A 246 -16.55 -6.92 -15.95
N SER A 247 -16.61 -7.63 -17.09
CA SER A 247 -15.81 -8.85 -17.27
C SER A 247 -14.31 -8.59 -17.27
N GLN A 248 -13.89 -7.38 -17.66
CA GLN A 248 -12.48 -6.94 -17.72
C GLN A 248 -11.96 -6.38 -16.39
N ALA A 249 -12.83 -6.08 -15.43
CA ALA A 249 -12.44 -5.53 -14.14
C ALA A 249 -11.86 -6.61 -13.23
N ASP A 250 -10.92 -6.28 -12.35
CA ASP A 250 -10.66 -7.09 -11.14
C ASP A 250 -11.52 -6.64 -9.96
N THR A 251 -11.96 -5.37 -9.98
CA THR A 251 -12.70 -4.75 -8.88
C THR A 251 -13.98 -4.09 -9.37
N ILE A 252 -15.08 -4.30 -8.64
CA ILE A 252 -16.33 -3.56 -8.83
C ILE A 252 -16.39 -2.40 -7.84
N ILE A 253 -16.65 -1.20 -8.35
CA ILE A 253 -16.91 -0.01 -7.52
C ILE A 253 -18.42 0.24 -7.52
N VAL A 254 -19.01 0.25 -6.34
CA VAL A 254 -20.44 0.49 -6.14
C VAL A 254 -20.65 1.91 -5.66
N CYS A 255 -21.31 2.74 -6.48
CA CYS A 255 -21.67 4.12 -6.19
C CYS A 255 -23.18 4.29 -6.01
N GLU A 256 -23.60 5.50 -5.61
CA GLU A 256 -25.02 5.81 -5.43
C GLU A 256 -25.85 5.50 -6.69
N GLY A 257 -27.02 4.91 -6.49
CA GLY A 257 -27.92 4.52 -7.58
C GLY A 257 -27.43 3.32 -8.40
N ALA A 258 -26.39 2.61 -7.95
CA ALA A 258 -25.96 1.36 -8.55
C ALA A 258 -27.09 0.32 -8.56
N LYS A 259 -27.20 -0.42 -9.66
CA LYS A 259 -28.05 -1.61 -9.78
C LYS A 259 -27.15 -2.79 -10.07
N VAL A 260 -26.71 -3.46 -9.02
CA VAL A 260 -25.79 -4.60 -9.08
C VAL A 260 -26.54 -5.89 -8.76
N GLY A 261 -26.37 -6.90 -9.60
CA GLY A 261 -26.83 -8.26 -9.37
C GLY A 261 -25.75 -9.10 -8.67
N THR A 262 -26.13 -10.27 -8.16
CA THR A 262 -25.22 -11.20 -7.49
C THR A 262 -24.06 -11.65 -8.39
N ASN A 263 -24.34 -11.83 -9.69
CA ASN A 263 -23.36 -12.34 -10.66
C ASN A 263 -22.28 -11.31 -11.02
N ASP A 264 -22.50 -10.02 -10.75
CA ASP A 264 -21.55 -8.95 -11.06
C ASP A 264 -20.28 -9.05 -10.20
N PHE A 265 -20.35 -9.71 -9.05
CA PHE A 265 -19.24 -9.84 -8.11
C PHE A 265 -18.43 -11.14 -8.27
N ILE A 266 -18.83 -12.04 -9.17
CA ILE A 266 -18.17 -13.35 -9.31
C ILE A 266 -16.71 -13.13 -9.75
N GLY A 267 -15.79 -13.56 -8.89
CA GLY A 267 -14.36 -13.47 -9.18
C GLY A 267 -13.78 -12.05 -9.03
N LYS A 268 -14.48 -11.12 -8.37
CA LYS A 268 -14.11 -9.71 -8.30
C LYS A 268 -13.99 -9.23 -6.86
N HIS A 269 -13.05 -8.31 -6.63
CA HIS A 269 -13.02 -7.48 -5.43
C HIS A 269 -14.15 -6.44 -5.46
N CYS A 270 -14.44 -5.80 -4.32
CA CYS A 270 -15.46 -4.76 -4.24
C CYS A 270 -15.01 -3.57 -3.40
N VAL A 271 -15.30 -2.37 -3.89
CA VAL A 271 -15.25 -1.11 -3.15
C VAL A 271 -16.65 -0.54 -3.11
N ASN A 272 -17.29 -0.60 -1.95
CA ASN A 272 -18.62 -0.06 -1.76
C ASN A 272 -18.53 1.35 -1.17
N LEU A 273 -18.82 2.36 -1.99
CA LEU A 273 -18.84 3.77 -1.56
C LEU A 273 -20.20 4.18 -0.95
N THR A 274 -21.20 3.30 -0.98
CA THR A 274 -22.55 3.55 -0.45
C THR A 274 -22.69 3.06 0.99
N GLU A 275 -23.82 3.38 1.63
CA GLU A 275 -24.23 2.79 2.92
C GLU A 275 -25.02 1.47 2.74
N GLU A 276 -25.32 1.08 1.50
CA GLU A 276 -26.15 -0.09 1.24
C GLU A 276 -25.38 -1.39 1.48
N ARG A 277 -26.01 -2.32 2.19
CA ARG A 277 -25.41 -3.63 2.46
C ARG A 277 -25.48 -4.53 1.22
N ILE A 278 -24.33 -5.08 0.84
CA ILE A 278 -24.23 -6.07 -0.23
C ILE A 278 -24.28 -7.48 0.38
N ASN A 279 -25.42 -8.17 0.27
CA ASN A 279 -25.64 -9.45 0.94
C ASN A 279 -25.04 -10.69 0.22
N SER A 280 -24.61 -10.55 -1.04
CA SER A 280 -24.27 -11.66 -1.93
C SER A 280 -22.87 -11.58 -2.54
N PHE A 281 -21.93 -11.02 -1.77
CA PHE A 281 -20.54 -10.88 -2.20
C PHE A 281 -19.74 -12.18 -1.97
N ASP A 282 -18.82 -12.50 -2.89
CA ASP A 282 -17.93 -13.64 -2.78
C ASP A 282 -16.84 -13.37 -1.72
N ASP A 283 -16.94 -14.06 -0.59
CA ASP A 283 -16.05 -13.87 0.56
C ASP A 283 -14.58 -14.34 0.32
N ASN A 284 -14.28 -14.83 -0.88
CA ASN A 284 -12.93 -15.13 -1.36
C ASN A 284 -12.19 -13.91 -1.93
N TYR A 285 -12.85 -12.75 -2.07
CA TYR A 285 -12.26 -11.52 -2.58
C TYR A 285 -12.35 -10.37 -1.57
N PHE A 286 -11.48 -9.37 -1.67
CA PHE A 286 -11.45 -8.24 -0.73
C PHE A 286 -12.69 -7.35 -0.87
N PHE A 287 -13.15 -6.85 0.27
CA PHE A 287 -14.31 -5.97 0.36
C PHE A 287 -13.98 -4.72 1.18
N TRP A 288 -14.04 -3.56 0.54
CA TRP A 288 -13.85 -2.27 1.20
C TRP A 288 -15.16 -1.54 1.43
N THR A 289 -15.29 -0.96 2.62
CA THR A 289 -16.26 0.08 2.98
C THR A 289 -15.56 1.15 3.81
N SER A 290 -16.21 2.31 3.99
CA SER A 290 -15.72 3.34 4.91
C SER A 290 -15.52 2.82 6.35
N GLN A 291 -16.28 1.81 6.78
CA GLN A 291 -16.16 1.23 8.13
C GLN A 291 -14.82 0.53 8.36
N ASN A 292 -14.19 0.00 7.30
CA ASN A 292 -12.87 -0.62 7.42
C ASN A 292 -11.88 0.42 7.98
N ARG A 293 -11.83 1.61 7.37
CA ARG A 293 -10.97 2.71 7.84
C ARG A 293 -11.37 3.20 9.22
N THR A 294 -12.66 3.35 9.49
CA THR A 294 -13.15 3.75 10.83
C THR A 294 -12.61 2.81 11.90
N HIS A 295 -12.70 1.49 11.67
CA HIS A 295 -12.19 0.48 12.61
C HIS A 295 -10.67 0.56 12.83
N GLN A 296 -9.90 0.87 11.77
CA GLN A 296 -8.45 1.11 11.92
C GLN A 296 -8.18 2.30 12.84
N ILE A 297 -8.87 3.43 12.61
CA ILE A 297 -8.69 4.65 13.40
C ILE A 297 -9.07 4.41 14.86
N GLU A 298 -10.16 3.69 15.13
CA GLU A 298 -10.60 3.37 16.48
C GLU A 298 -9.59 2.53 17.27
N LYS A 299 -8.74 1.76 16.58
CA LYS A 299 -7.68 0.93 17.16
C LYS A 299 -6.32 1.64 17.25
N ALA A 300 -6.20 2.89 16.80
CA ALA A 300 -4.93 3.60 16.80
C ALA A 300 -4.39 3.80 18.23
N ASN A 301 -3.11 3.46 18.43
CA ASN A 301 -2.44 3.64 19.71
C ASN A 301 -2.22 5.12 20.03
N PRO A 302 -2.30 5.52 21.31
CA PRO A 302 -1.97 6.87 21.71
C PRO A 302 -0.60 7.33 21.21
N ALA A 303 -0.56 8.53 20.62
CA ALA A 303 0.68 9.23 20.31
C ALA A 303 1.09 10.09 21.51
N GLU A 304 2.34 9.95 21.94
CA GLU A 304 2.92 10.75 23.05
C GLU A 304 3.49 12.10 22.58
N HIS A 305 3.56 12.32 21.27
CA HIS A 305 4.12 13.50 20.63
C HIS A 305 3.11 14.16 19.68
N ASP A 306 3.34 15.43 19.38
CA ASP A 306 2.67 16.15 18.28
C ASP A 306 3.37 15.87 16.94
N PHE A 307 2.77 16.35 15.85
CA PHE A 307 3.34 16.18 14.52
C PHE A 307 4.69 16.90 14.41
N ASP A 308 5.72 16.17 13.98
CA ASP A 308 7.05 16.74 13.66
C ASP A 308 7.13 17.29 12.22
N ILE A 309 5.98 17.44 11.57
CA ILE A 309 5.84 17.86 10.18
C ILE A 309 4.77 18.93 10.03
N PRO A 310 4.87 19.81 9.02
CA PRO A 310 3.86 20.82 8.75
C PRO A 310 2.47 20.21 8.50
N VAL A 311 1.48 20.73 9.23
CA VAL A 311 0.06 20.36 9.11
C VAL A 311 -0.71 21.50 8.45
N ILE A 312 -1.24 21.23 7.25
CA ILE A 312 -1.96 22.18 6.43
C ILE A 312 -3.45 21.81 6.43
N SER A 313 -4.29 22.75 6.84
CA SER A 313 -5.75 22.65 6.68
C SER A 313 -6.21 23.41 5.45
N LEU A 314 -7.07 22.77 4.66
CA LEU A 314 -7.63 23.34 3.43
C LEU A 314 -9.15 23.33 3.50
N THR A 315 -9.76 24.51 3.60
CA THR A 315 -11.21 24.70 3.57
C THR A 315 -11.64 25.08 2.15
N ILE A 316 -12.42 24.21 1.52
CA ILE A 316 -12.84 24.29 0.12
C ILE A 316 -14.38 24.37 0.08
N PRO A 317 -14.99 25.26 -0.73
CA PRO A 317 -16.44 25.31 -0.85
C PRO A 317 -17.02 23.99 -1.39
N GLU A 318 -18.15 23.53 -0.83
CA GLU A 318 -18.76 22.21 -1.12
C GLU A 318 -19.04 21.92 -2.61
N LEU A 319 -19.27 22.96 -3.42
CA LEU A 319 -19.58 22.82 -4.84
C LEU A 319 -18.34 22.70 -5.73
N GLU A 320 -17.14 22.87 -5.18
CA GLU A 320 -15.89 22.79 -5.92
C GLU A 320 -15.30 21.38 -5.87
N ASP A 321 -14.52 21.05 -6.89
CA ASP A 321 -13.85 19.75 -7.01
C ASP A 321 -12.66 19.65 -6.06
N SER A 322 -12.95 19.34 -4.80
CA SER A 322 -11.95 19.25 -3.72
C SER A 322 -10.86 18.22 -4.05
N LEU A 323 -11.24 17.07 -4.60
CA LEU A 323 -10.35 15.96 -4.88
C LEU A 323 -9.37 16.28 -6.01
N GLU A 324 -9.78 17.02 -7.04
CA GLU A 324 -8.85 17.51 -8.07
C GLU A 324 -7.82 18.48 -7.47
N LEU A 325 -8.25 19.40 -6.60
CA LEU A 325 -7.33 20.33 -5.94
C LEU A 325 -6.29 19.59 -5.09
N LEU A 326 -6.74 18.64 -4.26
CA LEU A 326 -5.88 17.80 -3.43
C LEU A 326 -4.93 16.95 -4.26
N PHE A 327 -5.43 16.32 -5.31
CA PHE A 327 -4.64 15.51 -6.23
C PHE A 327 -3.53 16.33 -6.91
N GLN A 328 -3.84 17.55 -7.37
CA GLN A 328 -2.85 18.43 -7.98
C GLN A 328 -1.80 18.90 -6.98
N LEU A 329 -2.19 19.29 -5.75
CA LEU A 329 -1.24 19.66 -4.70
C LEU A 329 -0.32 18.49 -4.33
N LYS A 330 -0.86 17.28 -4.12
CA LYS A 330 -0.07 16.06 -3.86
C LYS A 330 0.99 15.84 -4.95
N ASN A 331 0.60 15.97 -6.22
CA ASN A 331 1.51 15.81 -7.34
C ASN A 331 2.56 16.92 -7.46
N LEU A 332 2.25 18.15 -7.04
CA LEU A 332 3.22 19.24 -7.00
C LEU A 332 4.28 19.01 -5.92
N PHE A 333 3.86 18.60 -4.72
CA PHE A 333 4.79 18.20 -3.65
C PHE A 333 5.69 17.03 -4.08
N ALA A 334 5.11 15.97 -4.67
CA ALA A 334 5.88 14.81 -5.12
C ALA A 334 6.92 15.16 -6.20
N LYS A 335 6.65 16.14 -7.08
CA LYS A 335 7.63 16.62 -8.09
C LYS A 335 8.86 17.24 -7.46
N GLU A 336 8.70 17.93 -6.33
CA GLU A 336 9.79 18.48 -5.53
C GLU A 336 10.30 17.48 -4.46
N ARG A 337 9.89 16.22 -4.56
CA ARG A 337 10.29 15.10 -3.68
C ARG A 337 9.77 15.17 -2.25
N TYR A 338 8.75 15.98 -1.98
CA TYR A 338 8.03 15.96 -0.70
C TYR A 338 6.94 14.88 -0.71
N ASN A 339 6.97 14.01 0.29
CA ASN A 339 5.99 12.97 0.56
C ASN A 339 4.80 13.54 1.34
N ALA A 340 3.82 14.09 0.62
CA ALA A 340 2.62 14.64 1.25
C ALA A 340 1.59 13.53 1.56
N TYR A 341 1.21 13.41 2.83
CA TYR A 341 0.06 12.63 3.26
C TYR A 341 -1.20 13.49 3.13
N VAL A 342 -2.06 13.16 2.17
CA VAL A 342 -3.22 13.98 1.81
C VAL A 342 -4.50 13.24 2.17
N ALA A 343 -5.35 13.87 2.99
CA ALA A 343 -6.56 13.26 3.53
C ALA A 343 -7.83 14.07 3.24
N SER A 344 -8.93 13.36 3.00
CA SER A 344 -10.26 13.91 2.74
C SER A 344 -11.36 13.10 3.41
N SER A 345 -12.44 13.78 3.80
CA SER A 345 -13.66 13.16 4.33
C SER A 345 -14.60 12.59 3.26
N GLU A 346 -14.34 12.87 1.98
CA GLU A 346 -15.12 12.30 0.88
C GLU A 346 -14.75 10.84 0.64
N LYS A 347 -15.69 9.91 0.76
CA LYS A 347 -15.42 8.46 0.57
C LYS A 347 -14.78 8.13 -0.78
N SER A 348 -15.14 8.85 -1.83
CA SER A 348 -14.61 8.60 -3.17
C SER A 348 -13.13 8.97 -3.33
N CYS A 349 -12.53 9.69 -2.36
CA CYS A 349 -11.11 10.05 -2.38
C CYS A 349 -10.17 8.84 -2.50
N VAL A 350 -10.58 7.69 -1.97
CA VAL A 350 -9.81 6.44 -2.04
C VAL A 350 -9.56 5.95 -3.46
N LEU A 351 -10.29 6.46 -4.46
CA LEU A 351 -10.10 6.13 -5.87
C LEU A 351 -8.99 6.95 -6.55
N TYR A 352 -8.50 8.00 -5.89
CA TYR A 352 -7.58 9.01 -6.45
C TYR A 352 -6.23 9.06 -5.72
N ASP A 353 -5.87 8.00 -4.99
CA ASP A 353 -4.66 7.95 -4.16
C ASP A 353 -4.67 9.06 -3.07
N ILE A 354 -5.85 9.34 -2.51
CA ILE A 354 -6.07 10.25 -1.39
C ILE A 354 -6.63 9.43 -0.22
N GLU A 355 -6.20 9.76 0.99
CA GLU A 355 -6.52 9.00 2.19
C GLU A 355 -7.90 9.38 2.73
N PHE A 356 -8.77 8.40 2.90
CA PHE A 356 -10.08 8.63 3.49
C PHE A 356 -9.98 8.84 5.00
N LEU A 357 -10.51 9.96 5.48
CA LEU A 357 -10.60 10.32 6.89
C LEU A 357 -12.08 10.50 7.28
N PRO A 358 -12.73 9.48 7.88
CA PRO A 358 -14.14 9.52 8.22
C PRO A 358 -14.45 10.49 9.35
N VAL A 359 -15.50 11.30 9.18
CA VAL A 359 -16.08 12.11 10.25
C VAL A 359 -16.64 11.17 11.33
N LEU A 360 -16.03 11.19 12.52
CA LEU A 360 -16.45 10.35 13.64
C LEU A 360 -17.61 11.04 14.39
N GLU A 361 -18.84 10.81 13.92
CA GLU A 361 -20.04 11.29 14.60
C GLU A 361 -20.08 10.80 16.06
N ASN A 362 -20.34 11.72 17.00
CA ASN A 362 -20.53 11.45 18.44
C ASN A 362 -19.32 10.91 19.21
N ARG A 363 -18.09 11.04 18.69
CA ARG A 363 -16.89 10.61 19.41
C ARG A 363 -15.92 11.76 19.57
N ASP A 364 -15.96 12.37 20.74
CA ASP A 364 -15.01 13.38 21.18
C ASP A 364 -13.66 12.72 21.49
N THR A 365 -12.90 12.37 20.45
CA THR A 365 -11.92 11.30 20.57
C THR A 365 -10.61 11.64 19.86
N PRO A 366 -9.44 11.56 20.53
CA PRO A 366 -8.12 11.88 19.94
C PRO A 366 -7.62 10.84 18.94
N GLN A 367 -8.39 9.78 18.65
CA GLN A 367 -8.01 8.65 17.81
C GLN A 367 -7.65 9.08 16.39
N ILE A 368 -8.31 10.10 15.84
CA ILE A 368 -7.94 10.65 14.54
C ILE A 368 -6.52 11.22 14.58
N LYS A 369 -6.17 12.00 15.62
CA LYS A 369 -4.82 12.54 15.80
C LYS A 369 -3.81 11.41 15.88
N TYR A 370 -4.09 10.39 16.69
CA TYR A 370 -3.21 9.23 16.87
C TYR A 370 -2.99 8.44 15.57
N PHE A 371 -4.08 8.16 14.86
CA PHE A 371 -4.01 7.51 13.56
C PHE A 371 -3.17 8.31 12.57
N LEU A 372 -3.44 9.61 12.42
CA LEU A 372 -2.71 10.47 11.50
C LEU A 372 -1.24 10.57 11.88
N TYR A 373 -0.91 10.71 13.17
CA TYR A 373 0.47 10.75 13.65
C TYR A 373 1.23 9.49 13.23
N TRP A 374 0.67 8.29 13.47
CA TRP A 374 1.35 7.05 13.12
C TRP A 374 1.41 6.82 11.61
N GLU A 375 0.36 7.14 10.86
CA GLU A 375 0.42 7.09 9.39
C GLU A 375 1.50 8.00 8.84
N THR A 376 1.59 9.26 9.28
CA THR A 376 2.61 10.16 8.75
C THR A 376 4.01 9.76 9.19
N TYR A 377 4.18 9.31 10.43
CA TYR A 377 5.46 8.83 10.97
C TYR A 377 5.98 7.60 10.21
N TYR A 378 5.18 6.53 10.11
CA TYR A 378 5.64 5.28 9.49
C TYR A 378 5.78 5.37 7.97
N ASN A 379 5.01 6.27 7.34
CA ASN A 379 5.18 6.58 5.92
C ASN A 379 6.31 7.58 5.65
N GLN A 380 6.98 8.11 6.68
CA GLN A 380 8.00 9.15 6.55
C GLN A 380 7.48 10.31 5.67
N SER A 381 6.29 10.79 6.02
CA SER A 381 5.66 11.90 5.31
C SER A 381 6.37 13.19 5.69
N ASP A 382 6.48 14.12 4.75
CA ASP A 382 7.07 15.44 4.99
C ASP A 382 6.01 16.47 5.36
N ILE A 383 4.75 16.23 4.98
CA ILE A 383 3.64 17.18 5.08
C ILE A 383 2.34 16.42 5.32
N LEU A 384 1.48 16.91 6.22
CA LEU A 384 0.11 16.46 6.40
C LEU A 384 -0.85 17.51 5.83
N LEU A 385 -1.64 17.16 4.81
CA LEU A 385 -2.63 18.06 4.22
C LEU A 385 -4.04 17.48 4.37
N ILE A 386 -4.93 18.21 5.04
CA ILE A 386 -6.28 17.75 5.37
C ILE A 386 -7.31 18.74 4.81
N SER A 387 -8.30 18.24 4.06
CA SER A 387 -9.40 19.07 3.56
C SER A 387 -10.67 18.98 4.41
N ASN A 388 -11.37 20.11 4.57
CA ASN A 388 -12.76 20.19 5.05
C ASN A 388 -13.01 19.48 6.40
N TYR A 389 -12.08 19.66 7.34
CA TYR A 389 -12.07 18.92 8.61
C TYR A 389 -12.01 19.82 9.84
N LYS A 390 -12.55 21.03 9.69
CA LYS A 390 -12.33 22.18 10.59
C LYS A 390 -12.68 21.91 12.06
N GLU A 391 -13.80 21.24 12.32
CA GLU A 391 -14.25 20.95 13.69
C GLU A 391 -13.28 20.04 14.46
N VAL A 392 -12.61 19.11 13.77
CA VAL A 392 -11.64 18.20 14.40
C VAL A 392 -10.24 18.82 14.41
N THR A 393 -9.86 19.59 13.38
CA THR A 393 -8.57 20.30 13.38
C THR A 393 -8.50 21.32 14.51
N GLU A 394 -9.55 22.10 14.74
CA GLU A 394 -9.57 23.09 15.84
C GLU A 394 -9.44 22.44 17.24
N LYS A 395 -9.80 21.15 17.37
CA LYS A 395 -9.84 20.47 18.67
C LYS A 395 -8.67 19.53 18.95
N TYR A 396 -8.23 18.76 17.96
CA TYR A 396 -7.31 17.64 18.16
C TYR A 396 -6.09 17.65 17.23
N ILE A 397 -6.17 18.32 16.08
CA ILE A 397 -5.09 18.33 15.08
C ILE A 397 -4.64 19.78 14.92
N PRO A 398 -3.65 20.25 15.71
CA PRO A 398 -3.13 21.60 15.53
C PRO A 398 -2.64 21.75 14.08
N THR A 399 -3.05 22.85 13.45
CA THR A 399 -2.60 23.21 12.10
C THR A 399 -1.46 24.21 12.21
N ASP A 400 -0.57 24.25 11.23
CA ASP A 400 0.46 25.27 11.10
C ASP A 400 0.05 26.32 10.07
N ILE A 401 -0.64 25.87 9.01
CA ILE A 401 -1.11 26.71 7.92
C ILE A 401 -2.59 26.40 7.63
N ASP A 402 -3.40 27.45 7.64
CA ASP A 402 -4.80 27.39 7.24
C ASP A 402 -4.98 28.07 5.87
N ILE A 403 -5.56 27.33 4.92
CA ILE A 403 -5.96 27.83 3.61
C ILE A 403 -7.47 27.82 3.53
N ILE A 404 -8.06 28.98 3.28
CA ILE A 404 -9.52 29.14 3.14
C ILE A 404 -9.81 29.67 1.75
N ILE A 405 -10.47 28.86 0.93
CA ILE A 405 -10.97 29.26 -0.39
C ILE A 405 -12.42 29.73 -0.23
N LYS A 406 -12.67 31.00 -0.56
CA LYS A 406 -14.00 31.61 -0.50
C LYS A 406 -14.49 31.89 -1.90
N LYS A 407 -15.73 31.50 -2.18
CA LYS A 407 -16.39 31.80 -3.44
C LYS A 407 -16.96 33.21 -3.41
N GLU A 408 -16.54 34.03 -4.37
CA GLU A 408 -16.95 35.41 -4.52
C GLU A 408 -17.72 35.62 -5.83
N SER A 409 -18.43 36.73 -5.95
CA SER A 409 -19.19 37.07 -7.17
C SER A 409 -18.35 37.17 -8.45
N SER A 410 -17.04 37.38 -8.32
CA SER A 410 -16.09 37.59 -9.43
C SER A 410 -14.97 36.54 -9.52
N GLY A 411 -15.09 35.42 -8.79
CA GLY A 411 -14.08 34.37 -8.74
C GLY A 411 -13.94 33.78 -7.33
N TYR A 412 -12.71 33.51 -6.91
CA TYR A 412 -12.40 33.03 -5.57
C TYR A 412 -11.39 33.95 -4.90
N ASP A 413 -11.58 34.17 -3.60
CA ASP A 413 -10.58 34.74 -2.73
C ASP A 413 -9.94 33.60 -1.92
N ILE A 414 -8.62 33.52 -1.91
CA ILE A 414 -7.85 32.49 -1.23
C ILE A 414 -7.06 33.16 -0.11
N GLU A 415 -7.42 32.85 1.13
CA GLU A 415 -6.74 33.32 2.33
C GLU A 415 -5.79 32.24 2.82
N ILE A 416 -4.50 32.57 3.00
CA ILE A 416 -3.49 31.68 3.56
C ILE A 416 -2.98 32.34 4.83
N THR A 417 -3.10 31.65 5.96
CA THR A 417 -2.73 32.16 7.28
C THR A 417 -1.82 31.15 7.97
N GLU A 418 -0.68 31.61 8.44
CA GLU A 418 0.17 30.86 9.37
C GLU A 418 -0.36 31.07 10.79
N ASN A 419 -0.47 30.01 11.60
CA ASN A 419 -1.25 30.05 12.85
C ASN A 419 -0.71 31.00 13.93
N ASP A 420 0.57 31.37 13.89
CA ASP A 420 1.13 32.44 14.72
C ASP A 420 0.70 33.86 14.28
N GLN A 421 -0.13 33.97 13.22
CA GLN A 421 -0.61 35.19 12.58
C GLN A 421 0.48 36.17 12.12
N HIS A 422 1.74 35.73 12.07
CA HIS A 422 2.85 36.53 11.56
C HIS A 422 2.78 36.68 10.04
N HIS A 423 2.26 35.66 9.35
CA HIS A 423 2.03 35.68 7.92
C HIS A 423 0.55 35.51 7.56
N LYS A 424 0.02 36.47 6.80
CA LYS A 424 -1.30 36.37 6.16
C LYS A 424 -1.22 36.91 4.74
N SER A 425 -1.50 36.06 3.78
CA SER A 425 -1.62 36.45 2.38
C SER A 425 -3.06 36.24 1.88
N THR A 426 -3.45 37.05 0.90
CA THR A 426 -4.78 36.93 0.29
C THR A 426 -4.65 37.13 -1.20
N LEU A 427 -4.97 36.08 -1.93
CA LEU A 427 -5.05 36.12 -3.38
C LEU A 427 -6.51 36.37 -3.76
N LYS A 428 -6.78 37.41 -4.56
CA LYS A 428 -8.17 37.87 -4.81
C LYS A 428 -8.61 37.64 -6.25
N LYS A 429 -9.89 37.35 -6.44
CA LYS A 429 -10.56 37.22 -7.74
C LYS A 429 -9.88 36.22 -8.68
N ILE A 430 -9.44 35.09 -8.14
CA ILE A 430 -8.80 34.03 -8.91
C ILE A 430 -9.85 33.14 -9.57
N CYS A 431 -9.54 32.59 -10.75
CA CYS A 431 -10.23 31.43 -11.29
C CYS A 431 -9.56 30.17 -10.73
N LEU A 432 -10.29 29.28 -10.06
CA LEU A 432 -9.73 28.07 -9.43
C LEU A 432 -9.36 27.01 -10.48
N ASP A 433 -8.30 27.28 -11.24
CA ASP A 433 -7.73 26.44 -12.29
C ASP A 433 -6.31 25.96 -11.92
N GLN A 434 -5.63 25.25 -12.83
CA GLN A 434 -4.27 24.76 -12.57
C GLN A 434 -3.24 25.87 -12.27
N THR A 435 -3.46 27.10 -12.74
CA THR A 435 -2.58 28.23 -12.46
C THR A 435 -2.75 28.66 -11.00
N ALA A 436 -3.99 28.77 -10.54
CA ALA A 436 -4.30 29.08 -9.14
C ALA A 436 -3.70 28.05 -8.18
N ILE A 437 -3.81 26.76 -8.50
CA ILE A 437 -3.26 25.68 -7.67
C ILE A 437 -1.74 25.78 -7.56
N LYS A 438 -1.06 26.10 -8.66
CA LYS A 438 0.39 26.35 -8.64
C LYS A 438 0.73 27.57 -7.79
N GLU A 439 -0.07 28.63 -7.84
CA GLU A 439 0.14 29.82 -7.02
C GLU A 439 -0.03 29.52 -5.53
N ILE A 440 -1.08 28.78 -5.14
CA ILE A 440 -1.26 28.26 -3.78
C ILE A 440 -0.02 27.46 -3.35
N TYR A 441 0.43 26.52 -4.19
CA TYR A 441 1.59 25.71 -3.91
C TYR A 441 2.87 26.54 -3.70
N GLN A 442 3.12 27.55 -4.54
CA GLN A 442 4.28 28.44 -4.37
C GLN A 442 4.21 29.23 -3.06
N GLN A 443 3.02 29.69 -2.65
CA GLN A 443 2.85 30.33 -1.35
C GLN A 443 3.13 29.35 -0.21
N LEU A 444 2.69 28.09 -0.31
CA LEU A 444 3.00 27.08 0.69
C LEU A 444 4.50 26.83 0.80
N LEU A 445 5.22 26.71 -0.32
CA LEU A 445 6.67 26.53 -0.28
C LEU A 445 7.43 27.69 0.40
N LEU A 446 6.91 28.91 0.33
CA LEU A 446 7.50 30.06 1.04
C LEU A 446 7.30 29.99 2.55
N LEU A 447 6.22 29.35 3.01
CA LEU A 447 5.88 29.19 4.42
C LEU A 447 6.54 27.94 5.05
N LEU A 448 6.91 26.96 4.22
CA LEU A 448 7.51 25.70 4.66
C LEU A 448 9.06 25.73 4.70
N GLN A 449 9.67 26.86 4.32
CA GLN A 449 11.13 27.12 4.39
C GLN A 449 11.50 27.76 5.71
#